data_AF-A0A2G1MIZ8-F1
#
_entry.id   AF-A0A2G1MIZ8-F1
#
_cell.length_a   1.000
_cell.length_b   1.000
_cell.length_c   1.000
_cell.angle_alpha   90.00
_cell.angle_beta   90.00
_cell.angle_gamma   90.00
#
_symmetry.space_group_name_H-M   'P 1'
#
loop_
_entity.id
_entity.type
_entity.pdbx_description
1 polymer ?
#
loop_
_entity_poly.entity_id
_entity_poly.type
_entity_poly.pdbx_seq_one_letter_code
_entity_poly.pdbx_strand_id
1 'polypeptide(L)' 'MILPGQRLPIVIAMRPVDFRRGHDGLAATIQNELGLDP' A
#
# COMPACT_ATOMS: atom_id res chain seq x y z
N MET A 1 -5.06 13.75 0.45
CA MET A 1 -6.46 14.17 0.24
C MET A 1 -7.35 13.14 0.92
N ILE A 2 -8.19 13.54 1.88
CA ILE A 2 -9.08 12.62 2.62
C ILE A 2 -10.52 12.99 2.23
N LEU A 3 -11.24 12.05 1.61
CA LEU A 3 -12.64 12.23 1.24
C LEU A 3 -13.54 11.49 2.24
N PRO A 4 -14.55 12.15 2.83
CA PRO A 4 -15.50 11.49 3.71
C PRO A 4 -16.38 10.50 2.92
N GLY A 5 -16.70 9.35 3.53
CA GLY A 5 -17.63 8.35 2.99
C GLY A 5 -17.04 7.35 2.00
N GLN A 6 -15.75 7.42 1.67
CA GLN A 6 -15.13 6.42 0.80
C GLN A 6 -14.80 5.14 1.59
N ARG A 7 -15.16 3.97 1.03
CA ARG A 7 -14.74 2.68 1.57
C ARG A 7 -13.25 2.48 1.28
N LEU A 8 -12.42 2.73 2.29
CA LEU A 8 -10.97 2.51 2.20
C LEU A 8 -10.62 1.09 2.69
N PRO A 9 -10.17 0.17 1.82
CA PRO A 9 -9.63 -1.10 2.28
C PRO A 9 -8.31 -0.87 3.03
N ILE A 10 -8.23 -1.34 4.27
CA ILE A 10 -7.01 -1.34 5.07
C ILE A 10 -6.42 -2.75 5.00
N VAL A 11 -5.15 -2.86 4.59
CA VAL A 11 -4.42 -4.11 4.50
C VAL A 11 -3.25 -4.11 5.49
N ILE A 12 -2.94 -5.27 6.06
CA ILE A 12 -1.86 -5.46 7.03
C ILE A 12 -0.87 -6.46 6.44
N ALA A 13 0.42 -6.11 6.46
CA ALA A 13 1.47 -7.03 6.06
C ALA A 13 1.60 -8.14 7.12
N MET A 14 1.44 -9.39 6.71
CA MET A 14 1.62 -10.57 7.57
C MET A 14 3.08 -11.05 7.62
N ARG A 15 3.98 -10.36 6.90
CA ARG A 15 5.41 -10.64 6.79
C ARG A 15 6.18 -9.31 6.86
N PRO A 16 7.44 -9.30 7.31
CA PRO A 16 8.26 -8.09 7.29
C PRO A 16 8.35 -7.50 5.89
N VAL A 17 8.20 -6.18 5.78
CA VAL A 17 8.35 -5.43 4.52
C VAL A 17 9.54 -4.50 4.67
N ASP A 18 10.36 -4.39 3.63
CA ASP A 18 11.47 -3.44 3.60
C ASP A 18 10.97 -2.05 3.18
N PHE A 19 10.97 -1.11 4.13
CA PHE A 19 10.51 0.26 3.93
C PHE A 19 11.65 1.25 3.60
N ARG A 20 12.86 0.78 3.29
CA ARG A 20 14.03 1.66 3.04
C ARG A 20 13.82 2.72 1.95
N ARG A 21 12.88 2.49 1.04
CA ARG A 21 12.49 3.43 -0.03
C ARG A 21 11.39 4.42 0.38
N GLY A 22 11.01 4.45 1.66
CA GLY A 22 9.94 5.29 2.17
C GLY A 22 8.56 4.88 1.66
N HIS A 23 7.62 5.82 1.72
CA HIS A 23 6.21 5.59 1.37
C HIS A 23 6.01 5.14 -0.08
N ASP A 24 6.76 5.71 -1.02
CA ASP A 24 6.62 5.37 -2.45
C ASP A 24 7.08 3.94 -2.75
N GLY A 25 8.17 3.49 -2.10
CA GLY A 25 8.62 2.11 -2.24
C GLY A 25 7.68 1.09 -1.58
N LEU A 26 7.05 1.46 -0.47
CA LEU A 26 5.99 0.66 0.13
C LEU A 26 4.78 0.54 -0.81
N ALA A 27 4.32 1.67 -1.36
CA ALA A 27 3.19 1.71 -2.29
C ALA A 27 3.45 0.82 -3.51
N ALA A 28 4.63 0.92 -4.12
CA ALA A 28 5.03 0.08 -5.25
C ALA A 28 5.09 -1.42 -4.90
N THR A 29 5.53 -1.76 -3.68
CA THR A 29 5.54 -3.16 -3.22
C THR A 29 4.13 -3.70 -3.08
N ILE A 30 3.22 -2.93 -2.45
CA ILE A 30 1.82 -3.32 -2.27
C ILE A 30 1.09 -3.41 -3.62
N GLN A 31 1.33 -2.49 -4.55
CA GLN A 31 0.75 -2.54 -5.89
C GLN A 31 1.11 -3.85 -6.60
N ASN A 32 2.38 -4.27 -6.54
CA ASN A 32 2.82 -5.56 -7.11
C ASN A 32 2.15 -6.77 -6.43
N GLU A 33 2.12 -6.80 -5.09
CA GLU A 33 1.51 -7.92 -4.33
C GLU A 33 0.00 -8.04 -4.55
N LEU A 34 -0.69 -6.92 -4.80
CA LEU A 34 -2.13 -6.88 -5.04
C LEU A 34 -2.49 -6.92 -6.54
N GLY A 35 -1.50 -6.92 -7.44
CA GLY A 35 -1.73 -6.89 -8.89
C GLY A 35 -2.44 -5.62 -9.37
N LEU A 36 -2.18 -4.49 -8.72
CA LEU A 36 -2.72 -3.18 -9.08
C LEU A 36 -1.78 -2.51 -10.10
N ASP A 37 -2.34 -1.75 -11.03
CA ASP A 37 -1.55 -0.95 -11.98
C ASP A 37 -0.69 0.07 -11.20
N PRO A 38 0.64 0.13 -11.43
CA PRO A 38 1.55 0.97 -10.65
C PRO A 38 1.33 2.48 -10.79
#